data_AF-A0A816WDT2-F1
#
_entry.id   AF-A0A816WDT2-F1
#
_cell.length_a   1.000
_cell.length_b   1.000
_cell.length_c   1.000
_cell.angle_alpha   90.00
_cell.angle_beta   90.00
_cell.angle_gamma   90.00
#
_symmetry.space_group_name_H-M   'P 1'
#
loop_
_entity.id
_entity.type
_entity.pdbx_description
1 polymer ?
#
loop_
_entity_poly.entity_id
_entity_poly.type
_entity_poly.pdbx_seq_one_letter_code
_entity_poly.pdbx_strand_id
1 'polypeptide(L)'
;MLGALFRYAKTCPQLMIIPVRTSVFTNVTAQDLWKTITSVSNAGAKRGRAKRRGATKFKDLNIGQRIGQGKSNMQWPGLNAPVVQGRDVVPIAEKPPDPTYQERLLEVRNRLDRFRRLSIPPSERGFTGGSPAGKSLGQPDSLNEVTFEDFDSRLVEFKMLQRTIGKIGRKKFTSAFVAVGNGKGLVGYGKALTQDAQHSLQKAKLTASRQLLYIPICDGHTIFHDFYEPYFFTKVRCEKRPPGYGLRCHRIIALLCKLIGIKDMYAKIDGAINAQNITKAFIRGLLKQKTYQDWANEKQLHLVEYRPENDYFPRLLASPNNGRPVRTSLEIDPDEDLDFERLCFEGRTLDRRQTGEQYEPWYATKEKTRYGWHKYLRRRHWETVQETATVERLARIEEKRYDSYYRYPDEYHTDVLKQLKQRLPLVWYPRV
;
A
#
# COMPACT_ATOMS: atom_id res chain seq x y z
N MET A 1 33.12 63.36 -7.92
CA MET A 1 33.73 62.02 -8.11
C MET A 1 35.19 62.11 -7.69
N LEU A 2 35.72 61.11 -6.96
CA LEU A 2 37.06 61.02 -6.34
C LEU A 2 37.16 61.45 -4.86
N GLY A 3 36.34 60.87 -3.99
CA GLY A 3 36.46 61.14 -2.55
C GLY A 3 35.79 60.12 -1.64
N ALA A 4 35.95 58.80 -1.88
CA ALA A 4 35.47 57.77 -0.94
C ALA A 4 35.99 56.34 -1.21
N LEU A 5 37.23 56.14 -1.69
CA LEU A 5 37.71 54.80 -2.06
C LEU A 5 39.03 54.35 -1.40
N PHE A 6 39.45 54.94 -0.29
CA PHE A 6 40.61 54.46 0.47
C PHE A 6 40.35 54.53 1.97
N ARG A 7 39.56 53.58 2.50
CA ARG A 7 39.50 53.35 3.95
C ARG A 7 39.04 51.95 4.39
N TYR A 8 39.37 50.92 3.61
CA TYR A 8 39.26 49.52 4.05
C TYR A 8 40.51 48.74 3.61
N ALA A 9 41.65 49.08 4.21
CA ALA A 9 42.76 48.15 4.29
C ALA A 9 42.32 47.00 5.21
N LYS A 10 42.17 45.83 4.61
CA LYS A 10 41.87 44.57 5.26
C LYS A 10 42.87 44.34 6.41
N THR A 11 42.42 44.46 7.66
CA THR A 11 43.09 43.78 8.76
C THR A 11 42.94 42.28 8.48
N CYS A 12 44.02 41.65 8.03
CA CYS A 12 44.12 40.20 8.06
C CYS A 12 43.72 39.74 9.48
N PRO A 13 42.74 38.83 9.66
CA PRO A 13 42.59 38.21 10.95
C PRO A 13 43.91 37.50 11.24
N GLN A 14 44.69 38.01 12.20
CA GLN A 14 45.84 37.28 12.72
C GLN A 14 45.31 35.90 13.11
N LEU A 15 45.83 34.87 12.46
CA LEU A 15 45.59 33.49 12.84
C LEU A 15 46.03 33.38 14.31
N MET A 16 45.07 33.42 15.22
CA MET A 16 45.28 33.09 16.62
C MET A 16 45.59 31.58 16.67
N ILE A 17 46.87 31.25 16.53
CA ILE A 17 47.36 29.90 16.77
C ILE A 17 47.28 29.72 18.29
N ILE A 18 46.21 29.09 18.77
CA ILE A 18 46.10 28.66 20.16
C ILE A 18 46.95 27.38 20.27
N PRO A 19 48.10 27.38 20.97
CA PRO A 19 48.85 26.17 21.19
C PRO A 19 48.07 25.27 22.15
N VAL A 20 47.32 24.31 21.60
CA VAL A 20 46.71 23.26 22.40
C VAL A 20 47.84 22.36 22.87
N ARG A 21 48.12 22.33 24.18
CA ARG A 21 49.05 21.37 24.78
C ARG A 21 48.43 19.98 24.70
N THR A 22 48.64 19.27 23.60
CA THR A 22 48.25 17.87 23.46
C THR A 22 49.28 16.98 24.15
N SER A 23 48.89 16.24 25.18
CA SER A 23 49.74 15.22 25.81
C SER A 23 49.17 13.83 25.56
N VAL A 24 50.03 12.81 25.51
CA VAL A 24 49.58 11.41 25.37
C VAL A 24 48.70 11.00 26.56
N PHE A 25 48.98 11.53 27.75
CA PHE A 25 48.21 11.27 28.97
C PHE A 25 46.82 11.92 28.98
N THR A 26 46.55 12.85 28.07
CA THR A 26 45.23 13.48 27.89
C THR A 26 44.42 12.87 26.75
N ASN A 27 44.97 11.89 26.04
CA ASN A 27 44.24 11.21 24.97
C ASN A 27 43.19 10.27 25.57
N VAL A 28 41.99 10.32 25.02
CA VAL A 28 40.85 9.47 25.39
C VAL A 28 40.52 8.50 24.27
N THR A 29 39.78 7.44 24.61
CA THR A 29 39.38 6.44 23.63
C THR A 29 38.42 7.02 22.59
N ALA A 30 38.39 6.42 21.40
CA ALA A 30 37.45 6.82 20.36
C ALA A 30 35.98 6.70 20.83
N GLN A 31 35.65 5.72 21.67
CA GLN A 31 34.30 5.54 22.20
C GLN A 31 33.87 6.73 23.08
N ASP A 32 34.78 7.23 23.92
CA ASP A 32 34.51 8.39 24.77
C ASP A 32 34.36 9.67 23.94
N LEU A 33 35.23 9.88 22.95
CA LEU A 33 35.12 11.01 22.01
C LEU A 33 33.78 10.97 21.28
N TRP A 34 33.43 9.82 20.69
CA TRP A 34 32.16 9.68 19.97
C TRP A 34 30.95 9.83 20.87
N LYS A 35 31.02 9.36 22.12
CA LYS A 35 29.97 9.57 23.12
C LYS A 35 29.76 11.05 23.39
N THR A 36 30.81 11.86 23.52
CA THR A 36 30.65 13.32 23.71
C THR A 36 30.03 14.02 22.50
N ILE A 37 30.38 13.61 21.27
CA ILE A 37 29.91 14.24 20.02
C ILE A 37 28.47 13.85 19.67
N THR A 38 28.10 12.58 19.91
CA THR A 38 26.80 12.03 19.50
C THR A 38 25.75 12.08 20.60
N SER A 39 26.18 12.08 21.87
CA SER A 39 25.23 12.13 22.97
C SER A 39 24.55 13.49 23.05
N VAL A 40 23.25 13.44 23.35
CA VAL A 40 22.52 14.59 23.85
C VAL A 40 22.56 14.52 25.38
N SER A 41 22.39 15.64 26.07
CA SER A 41 22.17 15.60 27.52
C SER A 41 21.07 14.59 27.85
N ASN A 42 21.25 13.79 28.91
CA ASN A 42 20.29 12.75 29.30
C ASN A 42 18.86 13.31 29.45
N ALA A 43 18.74 14.55 29.93
CA ALA A 43 17.48 15.28 30.00
C ALA A 43 16.89 15.62 28.61
N GLY A 44 17.74 16.04 27.67
CA GLY A 44 17.38 16.33 26.29
C GLY A 44 16.92 15.10 25.51
N ALA A 45 17.65 13.98 25.65
CA ALA A 45 17.33 12.70 25.02
C ALA A 45 15.99 12.13 25.53
N LYS A 46 15.79 12.10 26.86
CA LYS A 46 14.58 11.55 27.49
C LYS A 46 13.29 12.30 27.09
N ARG A 47 13.37 13.61 26.85
CA ARG A 47 12.20 14.47 26.55
C ARG A 47 12.08 14.84 25.06
N GLY A 48 13.01 14.42 24.21
CA GLY A 48 13.00 14.71 22.78
C GLY A 48 13.21 16.19 22.46
N ARG A 49 14.07 16.88 23.22
CA ARG A 49 14.39 18.31 23.01
C ARG A 49 15.34 18.54 21.83
N ALA A 50 16.07 17.50 21.40
CA ALA A 50 16.99 17.57 20.28
C ALA A 50 16.31 17.34 18.93
N LYS A 51 16.69 18.15 17.94
CA LYS A 51 16.33 17.93 16.53
C LYS A 51 17.12 16.74 16.00
N ARG A 52 16.44 15.79 15.35
CA ARG A 52 17.11 14.64 14.68
C ARG A 52 17.75 15.01 13.35
N ARG A 53 17.31 16.10 12.71
CA ARG A 53 17.85 16.58 11.44
C ARG A 53 19.25 17.16 11.69
N GLY A 54 20.26 16.64 10.98
CA GLY A 54 21.65 17.07 11.14
C GLY A 54 22.39 16.44 12.32
N ALA A 55 21.81 15.42 12.96
CA ALA A 55 22.51 14.68 14.02
C ALA A 55 23.78 14.03 13.46
N THR A 56 24.89 14.19 14.18
CA THR A 56 26.17 13.54 13.90
C THR A 56 25.99 12.03 14.02
N LYS A 57 26.50 11.30 13.03
CA LYS A 57 26.49 9.83 13.05
C LYS A 57 27.86 9.34 13.49
N PHE A 58 27.85 8.30 14.31
CA PHE A 58 29.05 7.54 14.64
C PHE A 58 29.73 7.06 13.35
N LYS A 59 31.04 7.29 13.24
CA LYS A 59 31.88 6.75 12.17
C LYS A 59 33.03 6.00 12.82
N ASP A 60 33.15 4.73 12.49
CA ASP A 60 34.28 3.94 12.95
C ASP A 60 35.52 4.29 12.11
N LEU A 61 36.56 4.80 12.76
CA LEU A 61 37.81 5.22 12.12
C LEU A 61 38.76 4.05 11.85
N ASN A 62 38.51 2.88 12.46
CA ASN A 62 39.35 1.69 12.33
C ASN A 62 39.05 0.91 11.05
N ILE A 63 37.88 1.15 10.43
CA ILE A 63 37.48 0.50 9.18
C ILE A 63 38.46 0.89 8.06
N GLY A 64 39.07 -0.11 7.43
CA GLY A 64 40.00 0.07 6.30
C GLY A 64 41.47 0.22 6.68
N GLN A 65 41.79 0.38 7.97
CA GLN A 65 43.17 0.42 8.44
C GLN A 65 43.73 -1.01 8.61
N ARG A 66 45.02 -1.21 8.33
CA ARG A 66 45.72 -2.47 8.58
C ARG A 66 46.85 -2.25 9.56
N ILE A 67 47.05 -3.22 10.45
CA ILE A 67 48.13 -3.18 11.44
C ILE A 67 49.48 -3.18 10.71
N GLY A 68 50.40 -2.33 11.16
CA GLY A 68 51.72 -2.17 10.54
C GLY A 68 51.75 -1.28 9.29
N GLN A 69 50.63 -0.67 8.87
CA GLN A 69 50.63 0.35 7.83
C GLN A 69 50.54 1.74 8.46
N GLY A 70 51.42 2.65 8.04
CA GLY A 70 51.53 4.00 8.58
C GLY A 70 51.74 5.05 7.50
N LYS A 71 52.04 6.29 7.93
CA LYS A 71 52.38 7.38 7.00
C LYS A 71 53.69 7.10 6.25
N SER A 72 54.69 6.55 6.96
CA SER A 72 55.85 5.92 6.35
C SER A 72 55.48 4.49 5.93
N ASN A 73 55.81 4.13 4.69
CA ASN A 73 55.50 2.80 4.16
C ASN A 73 56.57 1.80 4.60
N MET A 74 56.60 1.46 5.89
CA MET A 74 57.58 0.54 6.45
C MET A 74 57.16 -0.91 6.24
N GLN A 75 58.11 -1.80 5.95
CA GLN A 75 57.91 -3.25 5.90
C GLN A 75 58.21 -3.86 7.28
N TRP A 76 57.19 -4.49 7.86
CA TRP A 76 57.24 -5.16 9.16
C TRP A 76 56.96 -6.66 8.97
N PRO A 77 58.00 -7.51 9.01
CA PRO A 77 57.84 -8.96 8.95
C PRO A 77 56.93 -9.45 10.10
N GLY A 78 55.89 -10.21 9.78
CA GLY A 78 54.90 -10.70 10.72
C GLY A 78 53.70 -9.78 10.98
N LEU A 79 53.72 -8.52 10.50
CA LEU A 79 52.57 -7.60 10.58
C LEU A 79 51.97 -7.32 9.20
N ASN A 80 52.73 -6.66 8.34
CA ASN A 80 52.27 -6.25 7.00
C ASN A 80 52.96 -7.02 5.86
N ALA A 81 54.01 -7.76 6.17
CA ALA A 81 54.74 -8.65 5.27
C ALA A 81 54.92 -10.02 5.94
N PRO A 82 55.05 -11.11 5.17
CA PRO A 82 55.38 -12.41 5.74
C PRO A 82 56.76 -12.38 6.42
N VAL A 83 56.97 -13.22 7.43
CA VAL A 83 58.25 -13.31 8.15
C VAL A 83 59.35 -13.89 7.26
N VAL A 84 58.99 -14.86 6.41
CA VAL A 84 59.89 -15.54 5.47
C VAL A 84 59.31 -15.41 4.07
N GLN A 85 60.15 -15.07 3.10
CA GLN A 85 59.78 -15.05 1.69
C GLN A 85 60.75 -15.94 0.91
N GLY A 86 60.29 -17.12 0.48
CA GLY A 86 61.17 -18.15 -0.08
C GLY A 86 61.99 -18.84 1.02
N ARG A 87 63.32 -18.69 0.99
CA ARG A 87 64.24 -19.23 1.99
C ARG A 87 64.77 -18.19 2.98
N ASP A 88 64.56 -16.90 2.68
CA ASP A 88 65.17 -15.81 3.41
C ASP A 88 64.17 -15.13 4.35
N VAL A 89 64.68 -14.69 5.51
CA VAL A 89 63.92 -13.87 6.46
C VAL A 89 63.79 -12.46 5.88
N VAL A 90 62.56 -11.96 5.84
CA VAL A 90 62.29 -10.63 5.31
C VAL A 90 62.87 -9.57 6.26
N PRO A 91 63.70 -8.62 5.78
CA PRO A 91 64.23 -7.57 6.63
C PRO A 91 63.20 -6.46 6.87
N ILE A 92 63.37 -5.71 7.96
CA ILE A 92 62.64 -4.46 8.20
C ILE A 92 63.23 -3.40 7.27
N ALA A 93 62.42 -2.82 6.39
CA ALA A 93 62.88 -1.87 5.38
C ALA A 93 61.80 -0.86 5.03
N GLU A 94 62.17 0.38 4.73
CA GLU A 94 61.25 1.38 4.21
C GLU A 94 61.00 1.14 2.71
N LYS A 95 59.73 0.95 2.34
CA LYS A 95 59.28 0.86 0.95
C LYS A 95 59.00 2.24 0.39
N PRO A 96 59.06 2.42 -0.95
CA PRO A 96 58.58 3.64 -1.57
C PRO A 96 57.13 3.91 -1.17
N PRO A 97 56.71 5.18 -1.05
CA PRO A 97 55.35 5.52 -0.68
C PRO A 97 54.36 4.90 -1.68
N ASP A 98 53.37 4.17 -1.17
CA ASP A 98 52.32 3.54 -1.98
C ASP A 98 51.08 4.46 -2.02
N PRO A 99 50.90 5.26 -3.08
CA PRO A 99 49.73 6.14 -3.20
C PRO A 99 48.42 5.34 -3.29
N THR A 100 48.46 4.11 -3.80
CA THR A 100 47.26 3.28 -4.01
C THR A 100 46.60 2.92 -2.68
N TYR A 101 47.39 2.77 -1.61
CA TYR A 101 46.85 2.50 -0.29
C TYR A 101 46.07 3.70 0.26
N GLN A 102 46.60 4.90 0.09
CA GLN A 102 45.93 6.14 0.51
C GLN A 102 44.64 6.35 -0.30
N GLU A 103 44.66 6.08 -1.60
CA GLU A 103 43.47 6.13 -2.46
C GLU A 103 42.40 5.16 -1.98
N ARG A 104 42.76 3.92 -1.62
CA ARG A 104 41.80 2.95 -1.04
C ARG A 104 41.20 3.43 0.28
N LEU A 105 42.01 4.00 1.18
CA LEU A 105 41.52 4.59 2.43
C LEU A 105 40.55 5.76 2.16
N LEU A 106 40.88 6.63 1.21
CA LEU A 106 40.01 7.73 0.78
C LEU A 106 38.72 7.21 0.14
N GLU A 107 38.77 6.13 -0.63
CA GLU A 107 37.60 5.51 -1.21
C GLU A 107 36.64 4.97 -0.14
N VAL A 108 37.18 4.25 0.86
CA VAL A 108 36.41 3.75 2.01
C VAL A 108 35.78 4.93 2.77
N ARG A 109 36.55 5.98 3.06
CA ARG A 109 36.05 7.20 3.71
C ARG A 109 34.91 7.83 2.91
N ASN A 110 35.10 8.06 1.61
CA ASN A 110 34.10 8.67 0.73
C ASN A 110 32.86 7.79 0.59
N ARG A 111 32.99 6.47 0.68
CA ARG A 111 31.86 5.54 0.73
C ARG A 111 31.05 5.71 2.02
N LEU A 112 31.71 5.82 3.17
CA LEU A 112 31.06 6.01 4.47
C LEU A 112 30.42 7.40 4.63
N ASP A 113 30.98 8.43 3.99
CA ASP A 113 30.46 9.80 4.04
C ASP A 113 29.20 10.02 3.18
N ARG A 114 28.97 9.18 2.16
CA ARG A 114 27.79 9.26 1.29
C ARG A 114 26.56 8.68 1.98
N PHE A 115 25.86 9.50 2.77
CA PHE A 115 24.54 9.14 3.27
C PHE A 115 23.54 9.04 2.10
N ARG A 116 23.18 7.80 1.73
CA ARG A 116 22.05 7.55 0.84
C ARG A 116 20.77 7.49 1.69
N ARG A 117 19.81 8.39 1.41
CA ARG A 117 18.44 8.18 1.88
C ARG A 117 17.93 6.93 1.17
N LEU A 118 17.53 5.90 1.92
CA LEU A 118 16.85 4.74 1.36
C LEU A 118 15.54 5.24 0.74
N SER A 119 15.47 5.27 -0.58
CA SER A 119 14.23 5.55 -1.32
C SER A 119 13.50 4.24 -1.47
N ILE A 120 12.35 4.11 -0.80
CA ILE A 120 11.50 2.92 -0.92
C ILE A 120 10.83 2.99 -2.31
N PRO A 121 10.92 1.93 -3.14
CA PRO A 121 10.25 1.91 -4.43
C PRO A 121 8.73 2.02 -4.25
N PRO A 122 7.99 2.59 -5.21
CA PRO A 122 6.53 2.76 -5.10
C PRO A 122 5.76 1.47 -4.80
N SER A 123 6.25 0.30 -5.24
CA SER A 123 5.67 -1.02 -5.00
C SER A 123 5.74 -1.47 -3.54
N GLU A 124 6.79 -1.09 -2.82
CA GLU A 124 7.00 -1.45 -1.40
C GLU A 124 6.43 -0.41 -0.43
N ARG A 125 5.93 0.71 -0.97
CA ARG A 125 5.32 1.77 -0.18
C ARG A 125 3.96 1.31 0.34
N GLY A 126 3.61 1.80 1.53
CA GLY A 126 2.25 1.66 2.06
C GLY A 126 1.25 2.61 1.37
N PHE A 127 0.18 2.95 2.08
CA PHE A 127 -0.86 3.85 1.57
C PHE A 127 -0.34 5.26 1.21
N THR A 128 0.69 5.73 1.93
CA THR A 128 1.35 7.01 1.67
C THR A 128 2.85 6.86 1.97
N GLY A 129 3.64 7.93 1.81
CA GLY A 129 5.12 7.83 1.80
C GLY A 129 5.76 8.07 3.13
N GLY A 130 5.17 8.98 3.90
CA GLY A 130 5.57 9.20 5.28
C GLY A 130 4.94 8.19 6.25
N SER A 131 3.92 7.44 5.84
CA SER A 131 3.23 6.50 6.73
C SER A 131 3.64 5.06 6.43
N PRO A 132 3.97 4.26 7.47
CA PRO A 132 4.20 2.83 7.30
C PRO A 132 2.90 2.03 7.09
N ALA A 133 1.73 2.64 7.30
CA ALA A 133 0.45 1.95 7.12
C ALA A 133 0.26 1.50 5.67
N GLY A 134 -0.16 0.25 5.47
CA GLY A 134 -0.31 -0.43 4.19
C GLY A 134 0.91 -1.26 3.77
N LYS A 135 2.06 -1.10 4.45
CA LYS A 135 3.29 -1.84 4.14
C LYS A 135 3.16 -3.31 4.57
N SER A 136 3.71 -4.22 3.77
CA SER A 136 3.94 -5.61 4.19
C SER A 136 5.10 -5.67 5.18
N LEU A 137 4.90 -6.43 6.26
CA LEU A 137 5.88 -6.71 7.29
C LEU A 137 6.51 -8.10 7.11
N GLY A 138 6.16 -8.81 6.03
CA GLY A 138 6.56 -10.19 5.78
C GLY A 138 5.73 -11.21 6.58
N GLN A 139 6.21 -12.45 6.62
CA GLN A 139 5.56 -13.53 7.35
C GLN A 139 5.61 -13.33 8.89
N PRO A 140 4.60 -13.81 9.63
CA PRO A 140 4.67 -13.86 11.09
C PRO A 140 5.77 -14.83 11.55
N ASP A 141 6.31 -14.54 12.73
CA ASP A 141 7.38 -15.37 13.31
C ASP A 141 6.78 -16.73 13.71
N SER A 142 7.53 -17.83 13.54
CA SER A 142 7.07 -19.18 13.87
C SER A 142 6.75 -19.31 15.36
N LEU A 143 5.69 -20.04 15.68
CA LEU A 143 5.21 -20.21 17.04
C LEU A 143 5.27 -21.70 17.38
N ASN A 144 6.27 -22.08 18.17
CA ASN A 144 6.63 -23.48 18.42
C ASN A 144 6.94 -24.22 17.10
N GLU A 145 6.19 -25.28 16.78
CA GLU A 145 6.32 -26.08 15.55
C GLU A 145 5.48 -25.55 14.39
N VAL A 146 4.64 -24.51 14.61
CA VAL A 146 3.77 -23.96 13.55
C VAL A 146 4.53 -22.90 12.76
N THR A 147 4.76 -23.18 11.48
CA THR A 147 5.30 -22.24 10.50
C THR A 147 4.18 -21.55 9.72
N PHE A 148 4.46 -20.35 9.20
CA PHE A 148 3.48 -19.49 8.52
C PHE A 148 3.99 -19.02 7.16
N GLU A 149 4.53 -19.94 6.36
CA GLU A 149 5.19 -19.64 5.08
C GLU A 149 4.27 -18.96 4.05
N ASP A 150 3.00 -19.36 4.03
CA ASP A 150 1.97 -18.82 3.12
C ASP A 150 1.32 -17.50 3.60
N PHE A 151 1.71 -16.97 4.75
CA PHE A 151 1.04 -15.80 5.34
C PHE A 151 1.77 -14.49 5.05
N ASP A 152 1.02 -13.49 4.60
CA ASP A 152 1.48 -12.10 4.56
C ASP A 152 0.91 -11.34 5.76
N SER A 153 1.72 -10.45 6.34
CA SER A 153 1.26 -9.55 7.41
C SER A 153 1.38 -8.10 6.96
N ARG A 154 0.31 -7.33 7.12
CA ARG A 154 0.25 -5.93 6.69
C ARG A 154 -0.19 -5.01 7.81
N LEU A 155 0.45 -3.85 7.86
CA LEU A 155 0.14 -2.82 8.85
C LEU A 155 -1.14 -2.07 8.44
N VAL A 156 -2.19 -2.15 9.24
CA VAL A 156 -3.44 -1.42 8.98
C VAL A 156 -3.35 0.01 9.50
N GLU A 157 -2.89 0.18 10.74
CA GLU A 157 -2.77 1.47 11.40
C GLU A 157 -1.53 1.53 12.28
N PHE A 158 -0.87 2.69 12.28
CA PHE A 158 0.30 2.97 13.11
C PHE A 158 0.15 4.33 13.76
N LYS A 159 0.18 4.37 15.09
CA LYS A 159 -0.05 5.59 15.88
C LYS A 159 1.02 5.73 16.96
N MET A 160 1.48 6.96 17.18
CA MET A 160 2.28 7.29 18.35
C MET A 160 1.36 7.92 19.42
N LEU A 161 1.20 7.24 20.53
CA LEU A 161 0.39 7.65 21.68
C LEU A 161 1.29 8.25 22.77
N GLN A 162 0.69 9.00 23.69
CA GLN A 162 1.38 9.58 24.84
C GLN A 162 0.61 9.28 26.12
N ARG A 163 1.32 8.89 27.17
CA ARG A 163 0.76 8.70 28.51
C ARG A 163 1.56 9.52 29.51
N THR A 164 0.90 10.27 30.37
CA THR A 164 1.54 11.00 31.46
C THR A 164 1.88 10.04 32.59
N ILE A 165 3.11 10.09 33.08
CA ILE A 165 3.65 9.25 34.16
C ILE A 165 4.30 10.17 35.18
N GLY A 166 3.98 10.04 36.47
CA GLY A 166 4.39 11.00 37.51
C GLY A 166 5.87 11.40 37.49
N LYS A 167 6.80 10.43 37.47
CA LYS A 167 8.25 10.71 37.49
C LYS A 167 8.84 11.24 36.17
N ILE A 168 8.22 10.90 35.04
CA ILE A 168 8.81 11.12 33.69
C ILE A 168 8.11 12.28 32.95
N GLY A 169 6.85 12.56 33.28
CA GLY A 169 5.95 13.40 32.50
C GLY A 169 5.36 12.61 31.32
N ARG A 170 5.31 13.23 30.14
CA ARG A 170 4.74 12.61 28.92
C ARG A 170 5.67 11.53 28.37
N LYS A 171 5.27 10.26 28.47
CA LYS A 171 5.98 9.13 27.89
C LYS A 171 5.30 8.69 26.58
N LYS A 172 6.09 8.53 25.53
CA LYS A 172 5.61 8.11 24.20
C LYS A 172 5.50 6.60 24.13
N PHE A 173 4.44 6.12 23.47
CA PHE A 173 4.19 4.73 23.15
C PHE A 173 3.83 4.62 21.67
N THR A 174 4.11 3.47 21.07
CA THR A 174 3.79 3.17 19.69
C THR A 174 2.73 2.08 19.66
N SER A 175 1.59 2.39 19.04
CA SER A 175 0.52 1.44 18.77
C SER A 175 0.59 0.98 17.33
N ALA A 176 0.69 -0.33 17.13
CA ALA A 176 0.59 -0.96 15.83
C ALA A 176 -0.68 -1.82 15.79
N PHE A 177 -1.42 -1.72 14.69
CA PHE A 177 -2.56 -2.56 14.37
C PHE A 177 -2.28 -3.27 13.05
N VAL A 178 -2.13 -4.59 13.11
CA VAL A 178 -1.66 -5.44 12.00
C VAL A 178 -2.74 -6.45 11.67
N ALA A 179 -2.88 -6.77 10.40
CA ALA A 179 -3.67 -7.89 9.89
C ALA A 179 -2.73 -8.91 9.23
N VAL A 180 -3.07 -10.18 9.35
CA VAL A 180 -2.32 -11.34 8.83
C VAL A 180 -3.29 -12.20 8.04
N GLY A 181 -2.88 -12.75 6.90
CA GLY A 181 -3.71 -13.68 6.14
C GLY A 181 -2.95 -14.43 5.06
N ASN A 182 -3.52 -15.55 4.61
CA ASN A 182 -2.91 -16.48 3.67
C ASN A 182 -3.44 -16.36 2.23
N GLY A 183 -4.36 -15.44 1.97
CA GLY A 183 -5.02 -15.28 0.67
C GLY A 183 -5.97 -16.43 0.29
N LYS A 184 -6.24 -17.37 1.21
CA LYS A 184 -7.07 -18.57 1.02
C LYS A 184 -8.20 -18.65 2.06
N GLY A 185 -8.71 -17.50 2.49
CA GLY A 185 -9.83 -17.40 3.43
C GLY A 185 -9.45 -17.31 4.91
N LEU A 186 -8.17 -17.51 5.29
CA LEU A 186 -7.74 -17.32 6.69
C LEU A 186 -7.23 -15.89 6.90
N VAL A 187 -7.78 -15.22 7.90
CA VAL A 187 -7.36 -13.87 8.29
C VAL A 187 -7.38 -13.71 9.81
N GLY A 188 -6.40 -12.98 10.34
CA GLY A 188 -6.36 -12.56 11.73
C GLY A 188 -5.94 -11.11 11.84
N TYR A 189 -6.22 -10.49 12.98
CA TYR A 189 -5.80 -9.12 13.25
C TYR A 189 -5.43 -8.94 14.71
N GLY A 190 -4.52 -8.02 14.98
CA GLY A 190 -3.93 -7.85 16.31
C GLY A 190 -3.48 -6.42 16.54
N LYS A 191 -3.63 -5.96 17.79
CA LYS A 191 -3.16 -4.65 18.24
C LYS A 191 -2.13 -4.82 19.34
N ALA A 192 -1.04 -4.09 19.25
CA ALA A 192 -0.08 -3.97 20.33
C ALA A 192 0.21 -2.51 20.66
N LEU A 193 0.65 -2.30 21.90
CA LEU A 193 1.11 -1.02 22.43
C LEU A 193 2.40 -1.25 23.22
N THR A 194 3.50 -0.68 22.76
CA THR A 194 4.84 -0.80 23.37
C THR A 194 5.56 0.54 23.29
N GLN A 195 6.72 0.68 23.93
CA GLN A 195 7.51 1.93 23.84
C GLN A 195 8.25 2.00 22.51
N ASP A 196 8.85 0.88 22.10
CA ASP A 196 9.56 0.76 20.84
C ASP A 196 8.62 0.34 19.70
N ALA A 197 8.90 0.86 18.51
CA ALA A 197 8.10 0.67 17.31
C ALA A 197 8.23 -0.75 16.75
N GLN A 198 9.46 -1.30 16.71
CA GLN A 198 9.71 -2.64 16.17
C GLN A 198 9.05 -3.71 17.03
N HIS A 199 9.20 -3.61 18.35
CA HIS A 199 8.51 -4.49 19.29
C HIS A 199 6.97 -4.39 19.18
N SER A 200 6.42 -3.21 18.85
CA SER A 200 4.97 -3.06 18.65
C SER A 200 4.51 -3.87 17.45
N LEU A 201 5.24 -3.79 16.34
CA LEU A 201 4.95 -4.53 15.12
C LEU A 201 5.04 -6.04 15.33
N GLN A 202 6.13 -6.52 15.96
CA GLN A 202 6.31 -7.94 16.29
C GLN A 202 5.18 -8.48 17.17
N LYS A 203 4.85 -7.77 18.25
CA LYS A 203 3.77 -8.20 19.17
C LYS A 203 2.39 -8.16 18.50
N ALA A 204 2.12 -7.18 17.64
CA ALA A 204 0.86 -7.10 16.91
C ALA A 204 0.73 -8.26 15.91
N LYS A 205 1.82 -8.57 15.19
CA LYS A 205 1.93 -9.70 14.25
C LYS A 205 1.69 -11.05 14.95
N LEU A 206 2.32 -11.27 16.10
CA LEU A 206 2.11 -12.46 16.94
C LEU A 206 0.66 -12.56 17.46
N THR A 207 0.07 -11.42 17.85
CA THR A 207 -1.32 -11.43 18.34
C THR A 207 -2.29 -11.78 17.22
N ALA A 208 -2.05 -11.25 16.01
CA ALA A 208 -2.86 -11.53 14.83
C ALA A 208 -2.78 -12.99 14.39
N SER A 209 -1.59 -13.60 14.40
CA SER A 209 -1.42 -15.01 14.02
C SER A 209 -2.04 -16.00 15.01
N ARG A 210 -2.24 -15.61 16.27
CA ARG A 210 -2.94 -16.42 17.27
C ARG A 210 -4.47 -16.38 17.14
N GLN A 211 -5.01 -15.38 16.45
CA GLN A 211 -6.45 -15.12 16.33
C GLN A 211 -6.88 -15.17 14.85
N LEU A 212 -6.64 -16.31 14.21
CA LEU A 212 -7.06 -16.55 12.83
C LEU A 212 -8.53 -16.94 12.77
N LEU A 213 -9.20 -16.43 11.75
CA LEU A 213 -10.61 -16.64 11.45
C LEU A 213 -10.71 -17.15 10.01
N TYR A 214 -11.55 -18.16 9.79
CA TYR A 214 -11.86 -18.66 8.46
C TYR A 214 -13.06 -17.91 7.88
N ILE A 215 -12.90 -17.44 6.64
CA ILE A 215 -13.91 -16.71 5.89
C ILE A 215 -14.18 -17.47 4.59
N PRO A 216 -15.45 -17.87 4.34
CA PRO A 216 -15.81 -18.57 3.12
C PRO A 216 -15.82 -17.60 1.93
N ILE A 217 -15.17 -17.98 0.83
CA ILE A 217 -15.07 -17.19 -0.40
C ILE A 217 -15.95 -17.84 -1.47
N CYS A 218 -16.89 -17.06 -2.04
CA CYS A 218 -17.75 -17.49 -3.12
C CYS A 218 -16.95 -17.55 -4.43
N ASP A 219 -17.03 -18.69 -5.13
CA ASP A 219 -16.39 -18.92 -6.44
C ASP A 219 -14.90 -18.52 -6.46
N GLY A 220 -14.22 -18.60 -5.31
CA GLY A 220 -12.81 -18.24 -5.15
C GLY A 220 -12.46 -16.76 -5.42
N HIS A 221 -13.43 -15.84 -5.49
CA HIS A 221 -13.15 -14.43 -5.80
C HIS A 221 -13.98 -13.39 -5.01
N THR A 222 -15.19 -13.71 -4.57
CA THR A 222 -16.13 -12.71 -4.01
C THR A 222 -16.83 -13.20 -2.72
N ILE A 223 -17.73 -12.38 -2.18
CA ILE A 223 -18.60 -12.72 -1.03
C ILE A 223 -19.87 -13.44 -1.50
N PHE A 224 -20.52 -14.23 -0.65
CA PHE A 224 -21.71 -15.01 -1.05
C PHE A 224 -22.95 -14.15 -1.27
N HIS A 225 -23.12 -13.12 -0.45
CA HIS A 225 -24.25 -12.20 -0.53
C HIS A 225 -23.86 -10.81 -0.01
N ASP A 226 -24.69 -9.83 -0.33
CA ASP A 226 -24.56 -8.48 0.19
C ASP A 226 -24.83 -8.47 1.69
N PHE A 227 -24.14 -7.58 2.41
CA PHE A 227 -24.37 -7.44 3.85
C PHE A 227 -24.16 -6.00 4.32
N TYR A 228 -24.84 -5.69 5.40
CA TYR A 228 -24.71 -4.43 6.12
C TYR A 228 -24.45 -4.71 7.60
N GLU A 229 -23.25 -4.37 8.06
CA GLU A 229 -22.84 -4.60 9.45
C GLU A 229 -22.39 -3.29 10.13
N PRO A 230 -23.09 -2.86 11.18
CA PRO A 230 -22.63 -1.78 12.05
C PRO A 230 -21.68 -2.30 13.15
N TYR A 231 -20.63 -1.53 13.41
CA TYR A 231 -19.76 -1.69 14.57
C TYR A 231 -19.55 -0.33 15.24
N PHE A 232 -20.18 -0.13 16.40
CA PHE A 232 -20.36 1.19 17.01
C PHE A 232 -20.95 2.18 15.98
N PHE A 233 -20.32 3.35 15.80
CA PHE A 233 -20.74 4.38 14.84
C PHE A 233 -20.20 4.17 13.42
N THR A 234 -19.50 3.06 13.15
CA THR A 234 -18.97 2.73 11.83
C THR A 234 -19.89 1.71 11.19
N LYS A 235 -20.50 2.06 10.05
CA LYS A 235 -21.40 1.18 9.29
C LYS A 235 -20.68 0.74 8.02
N VAL A 236 -20.59 -0.56 7.78
CA VAL A 236 -19.95 -1.11 6.57
C VAL A 236 -21.01 -1.82 5.75
N ARG A 237 -21.12 -1.39 4.48
CA ARG A 237 -21.99 -1.97 3.48
C ARG A 237 -21.12 -2.62 2.41
N CYS A 238 -21.29 -3.92 2.18
CA CYS A 238 -20.58 -4.65 1.15
C CYS A 238 -21.58 -5.24 0.15
N GLU A 239 -21.19 -5.22 -1.11
CA GLU A 239 -21.97 -5.77 -2.22
C GLU A 239 -21.12 -6.79 -2.98
N LYS A 240 -21.73 -7.93 -3.29
CA LYS A 240 -21.17 -8.97 -4.17
C LYS A 240 -21.03 -8.39 -5.57
N ARG A 241 -19.93 -8.71 -6.23
CA ARG A 241 -19.64 -8.23 -7.59
C ARG A 241 -19.12 -9.37 -8.47
N PRO A 242 -19.44 -9.35 -9.77
CA PRO A 242 -18.97 -10.36 -10.72
C PRO A 242 -17.45 -10.28 -10.91
N PRO A 243 -16.84 -11.35 -11.46
CA PRO A 243 -15.40 -11.39 -11.70
C PRO A 243 -14.95 -10.27 -12.64
N GLY A 244 -13.79 -9.66 -12.34
CA GLY A 244 -13.20 -8.60 -13.15
C GLY A 244 -13.62 -7.18 -12.73
N TYR A 245 -14.50 -7.03 -11.74
CA TYR A 245 -14.85 -5.73 -11.17
C TYR A 245 -13.72 -5.09 -10.35
N GLY A 246 -12.92 -5.93 -9.70
CA GLY A 246 -11.86 -5.57 -8.77
C GLY A 246 -12.35 -5.08 -7.41
N LEU A 247 -11.43 -4.57 -6.60
CA LEU A 247 -11.73 -4.04 -5.27
C LEU A 247 -12.02 -2.53 -5.33
N ARG A 248 -13.31 -2.17 -5.29
CA ARG A 248 -13.75 -0.77 -5.18
C ARG A 248 -14.25 -0.48 -3.77
N CYS A 249 -13.31 -0.28 -2.86
CA CYS A 249 -13.60 -0.08 -1.45
C CYS A 249 -12.57 0.83 -0.77
N HIS A 250 -12.78 1.13 0.51
CA HIS A 250 -11.81 1.87 1.30
C HIS A 250 -10.49 1.10 1.40
N ARG A 251 -9.34 1.79 1.36
CA ARG A 251 -7.98 1.19 1.37
C ARG A 251 -7.72 0.14 2.46
N ILE A 252 -8.36 0.27 3.62
CA ILE A 252 -8.25 -0.71 4.72
C ILE A 252 -8.99 -2.01 4.35
N ILE A 253 -10.21 -1.89 3.82
CA ILE A 253 -10.99 -3.04 3.37
C ILE A 253 -10.25 -3.70 2.20
N ALA A 254 -9.73 -2.92 1.25
CA ALA A 254 -8.92 -3.45 0.14
C ALA A 254 -7.69 -4.22 0.63
N LEU A 255 -7.02 -3.75 1.68
CA LEU A 255 -5.91 -4.45 2.30
C LEU A 255 -6.35 -5.76 2.96
N LEU A 256 -7.49 -5.77 3.66
CA LEU A 256 -8.04 -6.97 4.28
C LEU A 256 -8.49 -7.99 3.22
N CYS A 257 -9.17 -7.56 2.16
CA CYS A 257 -9.56 -8.42 1.04
C CYS A 257 -8.37 -9.12 0.40
N LYS A 258 -7.24 -8.41 0.23
CA LYS A 258 -5.99 -9.03 -0.27
C LYS A 258 -5.44 -10.11 0.66
N LEU A 259 -5.54 -9.91 1.97
CA LEU A 259 -5.10 -10.91 2.95
C LEU A 259 -6.04 -12.11 3.03
N ILE A 260 -7.34 -11.89 2.82
CA ILE A 260 -8.36 -12.94 2.82
C ILE A 260 -8.31 -13.73 1.49
N GLY A 261 -8.09 -13.06 0.36
CA GLY A 261 -8.19 -13.66 -0.98
C GLY A 261 -9.41 -13.20 -1.79
N ILE A 262 -10.15 -12.19 -1.33
CA ILE A 262 -11.27 -11.59 -2.06
C ILE A 262 -10.71 -10.65 -3.14
N LYS A 263 -11.10 -10.89 -4.39
CA LYS A 263 -10.64 -10.16 -5.59
C LYS A 263 -11.64 -9.11 -6.05
N ASP A 264 -12.94 -9.41 -5.96
CA ASP A 264 -14.01 -8.57 -6.53
C ASP A 264 -15.06 -8.25 -5.47
N MET A 265 -15.19 -6.97 -5.14
CA MET A 265 -16.18 -6.52 -4.15
C MET A 265 -16.33 -5.00 -4.21
N TYR A 266 -17.54 -4.51 -3.97
CA TYR A 266 -17.77 -3.11 -3.64
C TYR A 266 -18.02 -2.97 -2.14
N ALA A 267 -17.40 -1.97 -1.50
CA ALA A 267 -17.74 -1.66 -0.12
C ALA A 267 -17.71 -0.17 0.17
N LYS A 268 -18.75 0.28 0.87
CA LYS A 268 -18.92 1.64 1.35
C LYS A 268 -18.92 1.65 2.87
N ILE A 269 -18.29 2.68 3.43
CA ILE A 269 -18.29 2.93 4.86
C ILE A 269 -19.09 4.20 5.09
N ASP A 270 -20.05 4.13 6.00
CA ASP A 270 -20.86 5.25 6.45
C ASP A 270 -20.60 5.52 7.94
N GLY A 271 -20.67 6.78 8.35
CA GLY A 271 -20.40 7.21 9.72
C GLY A 271 -18.90 7.38 10.04
N ALA A 272 -18.46 6.89 11.20
CA ALA A 272 -17.12 7.15 11.72
C ALA A 272 -16.02 6.32 11.04
N ILE A 273 -14.94 6.98 10.60
CA ILE A 273 -13.84 6.33 9.85
C ILE A 273 -12.67 5.99 10.79
N ASN A 274 -12.88 5.02 11.69
CA ASN A 274 -11.82 4.50 12.56
C ASN A 274 -11.32 3.14 12.04
N ALA A 275 -10.02 3.02 11.76
CA ALA A 275 -9.40 1.81 11.19
C ALA A 275 -9.73 0.52 11.95
N GLN A 276 -9.72 0.57 13.29
CA GLN A 276 -10.03 -0.59 14.13
C GLN A 276 -11.50 -0.99 14.03
N ASN A 277 -12.41 -0.02 14.02
CA ASN A 277 -13.84 -0.28 13.91
C ASN A 277 -14.22 -0.78 12.53
N ILE A 278 -13.64 -0.20 11.47
CA ILE A 278 -13.83 -0.64 10.08
C ILE A 278 -13.42 -2.11 9.95
N THR A 279 -12.25 -2.48 10.46
CA THR A 279 -11.73 -3.85 10.38
C THR A 279 -12.65 -4.84 11.10
N LYS A 280 -13.11 -4.48 12.30
CA LYS A 280 -14.01 -5.32 13.09
C LYS A 280 -15.40 -5.43 12.49
N ALA A 281 -15.98 -4.34 11.98
CA ALA A 281 -17.26 -4.35 11.27
C ALA A 281 -17.20 -5.27 10.05
N PHE A 282 -16.15 -5.11 9.24
CA PHE A 282 -15.99 -5.87 8.00
C PHE A 282 -15.82 -7.36 8.27
N ILE A 283 -14.92 -7.75 9.19
CA ILE A 283 -14.70 -9.16 9.54
C ILE A 283 -15.95 -9.75 10.21
N ARG A 284 -16.64 -9.01 11.07
CA ARG A 284 -17.89 -9.47 11.68
C ARG A 284 -18.98 -9.72 10.64
N GLY A 285 -19.11 -8.84 9.64
CA GLY A 285 -20.05 -9.02 8.54
C GLY A 285 -19.73 -10.26 7.72
N LEU A 286 -18.45 -10.48 7.38
CA LEU A 286 -18.01 -11.68 6.67
C LEU A 286 -18.24 -12.97 7.47
N LEU A 287 -18.13 -12.93 8.80
CA LEU A 287 -18.41 -14.09 9.66
C LEU A 287 -19.90 -14.42 9.77
N LYS A 288 -20.78 -13.43 9.66
CA LYS A 288 -22.24 -13.64 9.66
C LYS A 288 -22.77 -14.14 8.32
N GLN A 289 -21.95 -14.05 7.28
CA GLN A 289 -22.34 -14.43 5.94
C GLN A 289 -22.64 -15.92 5.88
N LYS A 290 -23.79 -16.28 5.33
CA LYS A 290 -24.21 -17.67 5.14
C LYS A 290 -23.78 -18.16 3.76
N THR A 291 -23.36 -19.41 3.66
CA THR A 291 -23.05 -20.01 2.36
C THR A 291 -24.33 -20.39 1.62
N TYR A 292 -24.24 -20.66 0.32
CA TYR A 292 -25.39 -21.14 -0.47
C TYR A 292 -25.96 -22.44 0.06
N GLN A 293 -25.10 -23.31 0.57
CA GLN A 293 -25.52 -24.56 1.17
C GLN A 293 -26.30 -24.32 2.47
N ASP A 294 -25.84 -23.40 3.31
CA ASP A 294 -26.52 -23.07 4.57
C ASP A 294 -27.93 -22.53 4.32
N TRP A 295 -28.08 -21.64 3.32
CA TRP A 295 -29.37 -21.11 2.92
C TRP A 295 -30.33 -22.18 2.38
N ALA A 296 -29.85 -23.04 1.48
CA ALA A 296 -30.65 -24.13 0.92
C ALA A 296 -31.12 -25.10 2.03
N ASN A 297 -30.25 -25.38 2.99
CA ASN A 297 -30.51 -26.24 4.14
C ASN A 297 -31.52 -25.64 5.13
N GLU A 298 -31.41 -24.34 5.41
CA GLU A 298 -32.29 -23.61 6.33
C GLU A 298 -33.72 -23.49 5.78
N LYS A 299 -33.85 -23.09 4.51
CA LYS A 299 -35.14 -22.94 3.83
C LYS A 299 -35.72 -24.25 3.29
N GLN A 300 -34.88 -25.30 3.19
CA GLN A 300 -35.23 -26.59 2.57
C GLN A 300 -35.71 -26.43 1.12
N LEU A 301 -35.08 -25.51 0.38
CA LEU A 301 -35.39 -25.19 -1.00
C LEU A 301 -34.12 -25.19 -1.85
N HIS A 302 -34.27 -25.41 -3.15
CA HIS A 302 -33.19 -25.24 -4.11
C HIS A 302 -32.83 -23.77 -4.29
N LEU A 303 -31.55 -23.44 -4.19
CA LEU A 303 -31.07 -22.09 -4.49
C LEU A 303 -30.70 -22.01 -5.97
N VAL A 304 -31.41 -21.16 -6.71
CA VAL A 304 -31.25 -20.99 -8.16
C VAL A 304 -30.77 -19.57 -8.45
N GLU A 305 -29.74 -19.47 -9.29
CA GLU A 305 -29.20 -18.21 -9.80
C GLU A 305 -29.69 -17.95 -11.23
N TYR A 306 -30.10 -16.72 -11.48
CA TYR A 306 -30.47 -16.23 -12.80
C TYR A 306 -29.47 -15.14 -13.21
N ARG A 307 -28.74 -15.37 -14.31
CA ARG A 307 -27.76 -14.40 -14.85
C ARG A 307 -28.20 -13.88 -16.21
N PRO A 308 -28.07 -12.56 -16.46
CA PRO A 308 -28.37 -11.99 -17.78
C PRO A 308 -27.41 -12.50 -18.86
N GLU A 309 -26.18 -12.86 -18.49
CA GLU A 309 -25.17 -13.43 -19.39
C GLU A 309 -25.57 -14.79 -19.97
N ASN A 310 -26.42 -15.53 -19.26
CA ASN A 310 -26.91 -16.85 -19.65
C ASN A 310 -28.38 -16.79 -20.09
N ASP A 311 -28.85 -15.66 -20.60
CA ASP A 311 -30.26 -15.45 -20.99
C ASP A 311 -31.27 -15.80 -19.89
N TYR A 312 -30.90 -15.54 -18.63
CA TYR A 312 -31.68 -15.92 -17.44
C TYR A 312 -32.00 -17.42 -17.36
N PHE A 313 -31.13 -18.28 -17.89
CA PHE A 313 -31.25 -19.72 -17.69
C PHE A 313 -31.03 -20.08 -16.20
N PRO A 314 -31.92 -20.89 -15.59
CA PRO A 314 -31.83 -21.23 -14.18
C PRO A 314 -30.59 -22.10 -13.91
N ARG A 315 -29.66 -21.59 -13.11
CA ARG A 315 -28.50 -22.34 -12.63
C ARG A 315 -28.71 -22.74 -11.17
N LEU A 316 -28.75 -24.05 -10.90
CA LEU A 316 -28.77 -24.55 -9.53
C LEU A 316 -27.41 -24.27 -8.85
N LEU A 317 -27.43 -23.51 -7.76
CA LEU A 317 -26.23 -23.23 -6.95
C LEU A 317 -26.07 -24.23 -5.82
N ALA A 318 -27.17 -24.54 -5.11
CA ALA A 318 -27.17 -25.45 -3.98
C ALA A 318 -28.50 -26.18 -3.85
N SER A 319 -28.44 -27.42 -3.40
CA SER A 319 -29.59 -28.24 -3.02
C SER A 319 -29.49 -28.60 -1.55
N PRO A 320 -30.61 -28.69 -0.81
CA PRO A 320 -30.57 -29.10 0.59
C PRO A 320 -29.98 -30.52 0.72
N ASN A 321 -29.06 -30.71 1.66
CA ASN A 321 -28.38 -31.99 1.90
C ASN A 321 -28.69 -32.56 3.30
N ASN A 322 -29.71 -32.03 3.97
CA ASN A 322 -30.01 -32.38 5.37
C ASN A 322 -30.87 -33.65 5.53
N GLY A 323 -30.97 -34.49 4.49
CA GLY A 323 -31.79 -35.71 4.47
C GLY A 323 -33.31 -35.48 4.51
N ARG A 324 -33.75 -34.22 4.58
CA ARG A 324 -35.16 -33.82 4.48
C ARG A 324 -35.54 -33.60 3.01
N PRO A 325 -36.76 -33.95 2.59
CA PRO A 325 -37.23 -33.63 1.24
C PRO A 325 -37.32 -32.10 1.05
N VAL A 326 -37.23 -31.68 -0.21
CA VAL A 326 -37.39 -30.28 -0.62
C VAL A 326 -38.85 -29.88 -0.42
N ARG A 327 -39.10 -28.72 0.18
CA ARG A 327 -40.47 -28.24 0.43
C ARG A 327 -41.22 -28.06 -0.89
N THR A 328 -42.47 -28.49 -0.91
CA THR A 328 -43.39 -28.25 -2.02
C THR A 328 -44.01 -26.86 -1.93
N SER A 329 -44.53 -26.32 -3.04
CA SER A 329 -45.15 -24.99 -3.08
C SER A 329 -46.32 -24.82 -2.11
N LEU A 330 -46.99 -25.91 -1.73
CA LEU A 330 -48.09 -25.93 -0.76
C LEU A 330 -47.61 -25.76 0.69
N GLU A 331 -46.35 -26.09 0.97
CA GLU A 331 -45.76 -26.02 2.31
C GLU A 331 -45.13 -24.66 2.60
N ILE A 332 -45.02 -23.79 1.60
CA ILE A 332 -44.43 -22.46 1.71
C ILE A 332 -45.52 -21.49 2.15
N ASP A 333 -45.27 -20.77 3.24
CA ASP A 333 -46.20 -19.75 3.72
C ASP A 333 -46.21 -18.57 2.73
N PRO A 334 -47.39 -18.02 2.36
CA PRO A 334 -47.48 -16.89 1.43
C PRO A 334 -46.74 -15.63 1.89
N ASP A 335 -46.59 -15.46 3.21
CA ASP A 335 -45.94 -14.32 3.84
C ASP A 335 -44.41 -14.54 4.03
N GLU A 336 -43.88 -15.70 3.66
CA GLU A 336 -42.45 -16.00 3.80
C GLU A 336 -41.62 -15.24 2.75
N ASP A 337 -40.68 -14.39 3.18
CA ASP A 337 -39.73 -13.74 2.27
C ASP A 337 -38.78 -14.80 1.65
N LEU A 338 -38.93 -15.03 0.35
CA LEU A 338 -38.05 -15.91 -0.45
C LEU A 338 -37.01 -15.13 -1.27
N ASP A 339 -37.12 -13.80 -1.32
CA ASP A 339 -36.15 -12.97 -2.01
C ASP A 339 -34.80 -13.02 -1.28
N PHE A 340 -33.80 -13.57 -1.96
CA PHE A 340 -32.47 -13.80 -1.42
C PHE A 340 -31.82 -12.49 -0.93
N GLU A 341 -32.02 -11.38 -1.65
CA GLU A 341 -31.45 -10.10 -1.23
C GLU A 341 -32.05 -9.63 0.09
N ARG A 342 -33.38 -9.71 0.23
CA ARG A 342 -34.07 -9.33 1.49
C ARG A 342 -33.66 -10.21 2.67
N LEU A 343 -33.55 -11.51 2.45
CA LEU A 343 -33.10 -12.48 3.45
C LEU A 343 -31.69 -12.15 3.96
N CYS A 344 -30.77 -11.84 3.04
CA CYS A 344 -29.38 -11.55 3.37
C CYS A 344 -29.19 -10.25 4.17
N PHE A 345 -30.13 -9.31 4.04
CA PHE A 345 -30.12 -8.06 4.79
C PHE A 345 -30.86 -8.13 6.15
N GLU A 346 -31.38 -9.29 6.55
CA GLU A 346 -32.18 -9.44 7.79
C GLU A 346 -33.35 -8.43 7.84
N GLY A 347 -33.99 -8.17 6.70
CA GLY A 347 -35.07 -7.17 6.59
C GLY A 347 -34.62 -5.71 6.69
N ARG A 348 -33.31 -5.44 6.83
CA ARG A 348 -32.75 -4.08 6.75
C ARG A 348 -32.55 -3.72 5.28
N THR A 349 -33.59 -3.21 4.65
CA THR A 349 -33.42 -2.65 3.31
C THR A 349 -32.29 -1.63 3.35
N LEU A 350 -31.34 -1.79 2.45
CA LEU A 350 -30.54 -0.65 2.08
C LEU A 350 -31.55 0.37 1.55
N ASP A 351 -31.67 1.51 2.22
CA ASP A 351 -31.90 2.73 1.48
C ASP A 351 -30.71 2.81 0.51
N ARG A 352 -30.80 2.12 -0.64
CA ARG A 352 -30.24 2.66 -1.87
C ARG A 352 -30.85 4.04 -1.87
N ARG A 353 -30.12 5.04 -1.33
CA ARG A 353 -30.41 6.48 -1.48
C ARG A 353 -31.16 6.54 -2.77
N GLN A 354 -32.46 6.86 -2.75
CA GLN A 354 -33.32 6.68 -3.89
C GLN A 354 -32.59 7.25 -5.11
N THR A 355 -31.85 6.41 -5.84
CA THR A 355 -31.17 6.79 -7.06
C THR A 355 -32.20 6.83 -8.19
N GLY A 356 -33.49 6.72 -7.80
CA GLY A 356 -34.71 6.94 -8.55
C GLY A 356 -35.51 8.16 -8.08
N GLU A 357 -35.06 8.98 -7.11
CA GLU A 357 -35.16 10.41 -7.37
C GLU A 357 -34.09 10.65 -8.44
N GLN A 358 -34.43 10.34 -9.70
CA GLN A 358 -33.71 10.92 -10.82
C GLN A 358 -33.62 12.40 -10.46
N TYR A 359 -32.41 12.89 -10.18
CA TYR A 359 -32.22 14.33 -10.04
C TYR A 359 -32.74 14.88 -11.34
N GLU A 360 -33.94 15.46 -11.33
CA GLU A 360 -34.46 16.17 -12.47
C GLU A 360 -33.33 17.13 -12.80
N PRO A 361 -32.70 16.99 -13.98
CA PRO A 361 -31.55 17.81 -14.30
C PRO A 361 -31.95 19.26 -14.03
N TRP A 362 -31.04 20.11 -13.56
CA TRP A 362 -31.37 21.47 -13.12
C TRP A 362 -32.23 22.31 -14.11
N TYR A 363 -32.32 21.87 -15.37
CA TYR A 363 -33.14 22.43 -16.45
C TYR A 363 -34.56 21.84 -16.60
N ALA A 364 -34.93 20.80 -15.85
CA ALA A 364 -36.21 20.06 -15.95
C ALA A 364 -37.26 20.50 -14.92
N THR A 365 -36.89 21.32 -13.92
CA THR A 365 -37.84 21.87 -12.93
C THR A 365 -38.82 22.84 -13.62
N LYS A 366 -40.12 22.57 -13.44
CA LYS A 366 -41.26 23.17 -14.17
C LYS A 366 -41.38 24.70 -14.13
N GLU A 367 -40.59 25.40 -13.31
CA GLU A 367 -40.68 26.86 -13.09
C GLU A 367 -39.59 27.68 -13.82
N LYS A 368 -38.59 27.06 -14.46
CA LYS A 368 -37.45 27.77 -15.13
C LYS A 368 -37.33 27.48 -16.64
N THR A 369 -38.43 27.07 -17.26
CA THR A 369 -38.50 26.08 -18.35
C THR A 369 -38.21 26.57 -19.77
N ARG A 370 -37.93 27.86 -20.02
CA ARG A 370 -37.61 28.30 -21.41
C ARG A 370 -36.14 28.60 -21.66
N TYR A 371 -35.41 29.10 -20.66
CA TYR A 371 -34.03 29.59 -20.85
C TYR A 371 -32.96 28.53 -20.54
N GLY A 372 -33.19 27.69 -19.52
CA GLY A 372 -32.23 26.65 -19.11
C GLY A 372 -32.10 25.50 -20.12
N TRP A 373 -33.22 25.02 -20.65
CA TRP A 373 -33.27 23.89 -21.58
C TRP A 373 -32.59 24.19 -22.93
N HIS A 374 -32.83 25.36 -23.51
CA HIS A 374 -32.16 25.79 -24.75
C HIS A 374 -30.66 26.03 -24.57
N LYS A 375 -30.22 26.42 -23.37
CA LYS A 375 -28.79 26.55 -23.06
C LYS A 375 -28.13 25.19 -22.91
N TYR A 376 -28.82 24.22 -22.30
CA TYR A 376 -28.37 22.83 -22.22
C TYR A 376 -28.28 22.19 -23.61
N LEU A 377 -29.32 22.29 -24.44
CA LEU A 377 -29.31 21.74 -25.81
C LEU A 377 -28.20 22.35 -26.66
N ARG A 378 -27.96 23.67 -26.57
CA ARG A 378 -26.83 24.31 -27.24
C ARG A 378 -25.48 23.80 -26.74
N ARG A 379 -25.32 23.61 -25.44
CA ARG A 379 -24.07 23.09 -24.86
C ARG A 379 -23.81 21.64 -25.27
N ARG A 380 -24.83 20.77 -25.19
CA ARG A 380 -24.78 19.38 -25.66
C ARG A 380 -24.43 19.32 -27.14
N HIS A 381 -25.13 20.10 -27.96
CA HIS A 381 -24.85 20.17 -29.40
C HIS A 381 -23.41 20.62 -29.67
N TRP A 382 -22.92 21.63 -28.95
CA TRP A 382 -21.53 22.08 -29.06
C TRP A 382 -20.52 21.00 -28.64
N GLU A 383 -20.76 20.30 -27.53
CA GLU A 383 -19.92 19.17 -27.07
C GLU A 383 -19.92 18.02 -28.09
N THR A 384 -21.08 17.65 -28.62
CA THR A 384 -21.20 16.62 -29.68
C THR A 384 -20.48 17.04 -30.96
N VAL A 385 -20.59 18.31 -31.38
CA VAL A 385 -19.87 18.83 -32.55
C VAL A 385 -18.35 18.82 -32.33
N GLN A 386 -17.87 19.07 -31.11
CA GLN A 386 -16.44 18.96 -30.80
C GLN A 386 -15.98 17.50 -30.79
N GLU A 387 -16.79 16.58 -30.25
CA GLU A 387 -16.51 15.14 -30.27
C GLU A 387 -16.50 14.59 -31.69
N THR A 388 -17.48 14.93 -32.54
CA THR A 388 -17.49 14.53 -33.95
C THR A 388 -16.31 15.15 -34.70
N ALA A 389 -15.99 16.42 -34.48
CA ALA A 389 -14.84 17.07 -35.12
C ALA A 389 -13.50 16.48 -34.66
N THR A 390 -13.39 16.03 -33.40
CA THR A 390 -12.18 15.36 -32.90
C THR A 390 -12.06 13.94 -33.46
N VAL A 391 -13.16 13.19 -33.54
CA VAL A 391 -13.21 11.88 -34.20
C VAL A 391 -12.87 12.01 -35.68
N GLU A 392 -13.44 12.97 -36.40
CA GLU A 392 -13.10 13.24 -37.82
C GLU A 392 -11.63 13.66 -37.99
N ARG A 393 -11.09 14.47 -37.07
CA ARG A 393 -9.69 14.89 -37.10
C ARG A 393 -8.75 13.72 -36.83
N LEU A 394 -9.10 12.83 -35.90
CA LEU A 394 -8.38 11.59 -35.62
C LEU A 394 -8.47 10.62 -36.80
N ALA A 395 -9.65 10.47 -37.41
CA ALA A 395 -9.86 9.67 -38.62
C ALA A 395 -9.02 10.20 -39.80
N ARG A 396 -8.95 11.53 -40.00
CA ARG A 396 -8.04 12.14 -41.01
C ARG A 396 -6.56 11.93 -40.69
N ILE A 397 -6.18 11.87 -39.41
CA ILE A 397 -4.80 11.57 -39.00
C ILE A 397 -4.50 10.09 -39.26
N GLU A 398 -5.46 9.18 -39.05
CA GLU A 398 -5.35 7.76 -39.36
C GLU A 398 -5.34 7.49 -40.87
N GLU A 399 -6.16 8.18 -41.68
CA GLU A 399 -6.09 8.16 -43.15
C GLU A 399 -4.74 8.66 -43.66
N LYS A 400 -4.21 9.76 -43.10
CA LYS A 400 -2.86 10.25 -43.45
C LYS A 400 -1.74 9.30 -42.99
N ARG A 401 -1.96 8.53 -41.93
CA ARG A 401 -1.02 7.47 -41.50
C ARG A 401 -1.11 6.25 -42.43
N TYR A 402 -2.31 5.89 -42.90
CA TYR A 402 -2.52 4.83 -43.90
C TYR A 402 -1.89 5.18 -45.26
N ASP A 403 -2.05 6.42 -45.73
CA ASP A 403 -1.45 6.92 -46.98
C ASP A 403 0.09 6.94 -46.95
N SER A 404 0.70 6.98 -45.76
CA SER A 404 2.16 6.98 -45.62
C SER A 404 2.79 5.58 -45.59
N TYR A 405 1.99 4.52 -45.41
CA TYR A 405 2.49 3.15 -45.21
C TYR A 405 2.24 2.19 -46.39
N TYR A 406 1.34 2.50 -47.33
CA TYR A 406 1.09 1.65 -48.50
C TYR A 406 1.05 2.44 -49.80
N ARG A 407 2.20 2.51 -50.46
CA ARG A 407 2.29 2.87 -51.88
C ARG A 407 2.86 1.66 -52.63
N TYR A 408 2.02 0.67 -52.91
CA TYR A 408 2.08 -0.24 -54.09
C TYR A 408 0.69 -0.91 -54.28
N PRO A 409 0.30 -1.21 -55.53
CA PRO A 409 -1.07 -1.57 -55.91
C PRO A 409 -1.29 -3.07 -55.73
N ASP A 410 -2.53 -3.50 -55.44
CA ASP A 410 -3.13 -4.71 -56.04
C ASP A 410 -4.60 -4.87 -55.61
N GLU A 411 -5.42 -5.23 -56.59
CA GLU A 411 -6.86 -4.95 -56.74
C GLU A 411 -7.83 -5.91 -56.00
N TYR A 412 -7.40 -6.63 -54.97
CA TYR A 412 -8.18 -7.80 -54.51
C TYR A 412 -9.04 -7.61 -53.24
N HIS A 413 -8.99 -6.46 -52.56
CA HIS A 413 -9.61 -6.34 -51.23
C HIS A 413 -11.02 -5.68 -51.21
N THR A 414 -11.47 -5.10 -52.33
CA THR A 414 -12.71 -4.30 -52.39
C THR A 414 -13.99 -5.12 -52.65
N ASP A 415 -13.87 -6.36 -53.13
CA ASP A 415 -15.05 -7.15 -53.51
C ASP A 415 -15.72 -7.90 -52.35
N VAL A 416 -14.95 -8.30 -51.33
CA VAL A 416 -15.49 -9.01 -50.16
C VAL A 416 -16.37 -8.11 -49.29
N LEU A 417 -15.98 -6.83 -49.15
CA LEU A 417 -16.74 -5.84 -48.37
C LEU A 417 -18.00 -5.35 -49.09
N LYS A 418 -18.01 -5.34 -50.43
CA LYS A 418 -19.22 -5.04 -51.22
C LYS A 418 -20.24 -6.18 -51.15
N GLN A 419 -19.78 -7.44 -51.18
CA GLN A 419 -20.66 -8.61 -51.06
C GLN A 419 -21.30 -8.75 -49.67
N LEU A 420 -20.58 -8.39 -48.60
CA LEU A 420 -21.12 -8.42 -47.23
C LEU A 420 -22.18 -7.33 -46.98
N LYS A 421 -22.07 -6.17 -47.63
CA LYS A 421 -23.04 -5.06 -47.50
C LYS A 421 -24.38 -5.30 -48.21
N GLN A 422 -24.46 -6.25 -49.14
CA GLN A 422 -25.69 -6.53 -49.91
C GLN A 422 -26.56 -7.65 -49.31
N ARG A 423 -26.08 -8.42 -48.33
CA ARG A 423 -26.75 -9.65 -47.88
C ARG A 423 -27.46 -9.62 -46.52
N LEU A 424 -27.41 -8.53 -45.76
CA LEU A 424 -28.03 -8.49 -44.42
C LEU A 424 -28.80 -7.18 -44.18
N PRO A 425 -30.13 -7.21 -44.00
CA PRO A 425 -30.88 -6.05 -43.51
C PRO A 425 -30.73 -5.99 -42.00
N LEU A 426 -29.87 -5.10 -41.49
CA LEU A 426 -29.72 -4.85 -40.05
C LEU A 426 -30.26 -3.46 -39.69
N VAL A 427 -31.33 -3.47 -38.89
CA VAL A 427 -31.86 -2.30 -38.18
C VAL A 427 -31.02 -2.08 -36.92
N TRP A 428 -30.46 -0.88 -36.77
CA TRP A 428 -29.75 -0.48 -35.55
C TRP A 428 -30.74 0.10 -34.54
N TYR A 429 -30.72 -0.43 -33.31
CA TYR A 429 -31.43 0.12 -32.16
C TYR A 429 -30.41 0.58 -31.12
N PRO A 430 -30.35 1.86 -30.73
CA PRO A 430 -29.56 2.28 -29.58
C PRO A 430 -30.41 2.10 -28.33
N ARG A 431 -29.99 1.20 -27.42
CA ARG A 431 -30.59 1.11 -26.08
C ARG A 431 -30.04 2.21 -25.17
N VAL A 432 -30.94 2.78 -24.38
CA VAL A 432 -30.71 3.62 -23.20
C VAL A 432 -29.96 2.83 -22.12
#